data_AF-A0A368BIH8-F1
#
_entry.id   AF-A0A368BIH8-F1
#
_cell.length_a   1.000
_cell.length_b   1.000
_cell.length_c   1.000
_cell.angle_alpha   90.00
_cell.angle_beta   90.00
_cell.angle_gamma   90.00
#
_symmetry.space_group_name_H-M   'P 1'
#
loop_
_entity.id
_entity.type
_entity.pdbx_description
1 polymer ?
#
loop_
_entity_poly.entity_id
_entity_poly.type
_entity_poly.pdbx_seq_one_letter_code
_entity_poly.pdbx_strand_id
1 'polypeptide(L)' 'MARASNLTMCSFCGKSHSEVKKLIAGPGVYICNECIEVCSTILDKEFSEEKQLDS' A
#
# COMPACT_ATOMS: atom_id res chain seq x y z
N MET A 1 13.64 27.28 4.03
CA MET A 1 14.46 26.26 4.72
C MET A 1 13.63 24.98 4.80
N ALA A 2 14.04 23.95 4.05
CA ALA A 2 13.31 22.70 3.88
C ALA A 2 13.02 22.04 5.23
N ARG A 3 11.74 21.77 5.51
CA ARG A 3 11.35 20.94 6.66
C ARG A 3 11.71 19.50 6.30
N ALA A 4 12.92 19.10 6.68
CA ALA A 4 13.34 17.71 6.73
C ALA A 4 12.49 16.98 7.77
N SER A 5 11.33 16.49 7.34
CA SER A 5 10.62 15.44 8.03
C SER A 5 10.75 14.22 7.12
N ASN A 6 11.85 13.49 7.27
CA ASN A 6 11.98 12.10 6.78
C ASN A 6 10.98 11.21 7.53
N LEU A 7 9.70 11.52 7.40
CA LEU A 7 8.61 10.76 7.95
C LEU A 7 8.37 9.66 6.91
N THR A 8 9.05 8.54 7.11
CA THR A 8 8.82 7.30 6.37
C THR A 8 7.43 6.80 6.76
N MET A 9 6.42 7.43 6.17
CA MET A 9 5.01 7.15 6.36
C MET A 9 4.49 6.50 5.09
N CYS A 10 3.62 5.51 5.25
CA CYS A 10 2.88 4.94 4.15
C CYS A 10 2.05 6.03 3.46
N SER A 11 2.23 6.19 2.14
CA SER A 11 1.51 7.16 1.33
C SER A 11 0.01 6.84 1.21
N PHE A 12 -0.41 5.63 1.57
CA PHE A 12 -1.80 5.18 1.46
C PHE A 12 -2.58 5.31 2.79
N CYS A 13 -1.98 4.89 3.91
CA CYS A 13 -2.66 4.90 5.22
C CYS A 13 -2.11 5.95 6.20
N GLY A 14 -1.01 6.63 5.86
CA GLY A 14 -0.37 7.64 6.72
C GLY A 14 0.41 7.10 7.92
N LYS A 15 0.40 5.77 8.15
CA LYS A 15 1.12 5.14 9.26
C LYS A 15 2.63 5.26 9.10
N SER A 16 3.33 5.51 10.21
CA SER A 16 4.79 5.55 10.28
C SER A 16 5.40 4.14 10.30
N HIS A 17 6.72 4.04 10.04
CA HIS A 17 7.47 2.79 10.14
C HIS A 17 7.31 2.08 11.50
N SER A 18 7.08 2.81 12.60
CA SER A 18 6.87 2.22 13.93
C SER A 18 5.52 1.53 14.10
N GLU A 19 4.54 1.87 13.27
CA GLU A 19 3.16 1.37 13.37
C GLU A 19 2.88 0.20 12.42
N VAL A 20 3.83 -0.12 11.53
CA VAL A 20 3.67 -1.15 10.51
C VAL A 20 4.79 -2.18 10.60
N LYS A 21 4.48 -3.43 10.25
CA LYS A 21 5.47 -4.52 10.32
C LYS A 21 6.53 -4.40 9.24
N LYS A 22 6.15 -3.91 8.06
CA LYS A 22 7.06 -3.61 6.95
C LYS A 22 6.60 -2.35 6.24
N LEU A 23 7.57 -1.50 5.89
CA LEU A 23 7.40 -0.35 5.02
C LEU A 23 8.34 -0.49 3.83
N ILE A 24 7.80 -0.46 2.63
CA ILE A 24 8.53 -0.58 1.36
C ILE A 24 8.70 0.81 0.77
N ALA A 25 9.93 1.18 0.42
CA ALA A 25 10.25 2.44 -0.21
C ALA A 25 10.35 2.26 -1.74
N GLY A 26 9.66 3.10 -2.49
CA GLY A 26 9.81 3.28 -3.93
C GLY A 26 10.30 4.69 -4.27
N PRO A 27 10.52 5.01 -5.56
CA PRO A 27 10.89 6.36 -5.99
C PRO A 27 9.79 7.38 -5.65
N GLY A 28 9.95 8.12 -4.54
CA GLY A 28 9.02 9.16 -4.11
C GLY A 28 7.73 8.66 -3.43
N VAL A 29 7.61 7.36 -3.12
CA VAL A 29 6.41 6.76 -2.53
C VAL A 29 6.77 5.70 -1.50
N TYR A 30 5.93 5.51 -0.49
CA TYR A 30 6.09 4.46 0.50
C TYR A 30 4.78 3.69 0.66
N ILE A 31 4.86 2.36 0.80
CA ILE A 31 3.71 1.50 1.01
C ILE A 31 3.99 0.49 2.12
N CYS A 32 3.04 0.27 3.02
CA CYS A 32 3.17 -0.72 4.09
C CYS A 32 2.55 -2.08 3.71
N ASN A 33 2.90 -3.13 4.47
CA ASN A 33 2.37 -4.47 4.25
C ASN A 33 0.83 -4.55 4.33
N GLU A 34 0.21 -3.81 5.25
CA GLU A 34 -1.25 -3.82 5.41
C GLU A 34 -1.94 -3.25 4.17
N CYS A 35 -1.42 -2.16 3.61
CA CYS A 35 -1.97 -1.58 2.38
C CYS A 35 -1.81 -2.54 1.20
N ILE A 36 -0.70 -3.29 1.12
CA ILE A 36 -0.52 -4.32 0.10
C ILE A 36 -1.58 -5.42 0.23
N GLU A 37 -1.84 -5.92 1.43
CA GLU A 37 -2.84 -6.97 1.66
C GLU A 37 -4.26 -6.50 1.30
N VAL A 38 -4.61 -5.27 1.67
CA VAL A 38 -5.90 -4.66 1.31
C VAL A 38 -6.00 -4.50 -0.21
N CYS A 39 -4.97 -3.96 -0.87
CA CYS A 39 -4.95 -3.82 -2.32
C CYS A 39 -5.01 -5.18 -3.03
N SER A 40 -4.26 -6.19 -2.57
CA SER A 40 -4.30 -7.55 -3.11
C SER A 40 -5.70 -8.14 -3.00
N THR A 41 -6.34 -8.01 -1.84
CA THR A 41 -7.69 -8.53 -1.62
C THR A 41 -8.72 -7.90 -2.56
N ILE A 42 -8.59 -6.59 -2.82
CA ILE A 42 -9.46 -5.89 -3.77
C ILE A 42 -9.20 -6.42 -5.18
N LEU A 43 -7.94 -6.47 -5.61
CA LEU A 43 -7.56 -6.97 -6.93
C LEU A 43 -8.01 -8.42 -7.16
N ASP A 44 -7.80 -9.29 -6.17
CA ASP A 44 -8.16 -10.71 -6.26
C ASP A 44 -9.68 -10.91 -6.42
N LYS A 45 -10.49 -10.04 -5.82
CA LYS A 45 -11.95 -10.03 -6.02
C LYS A 45 -12.31 -9.64 -7.44
N GLU A 46 -11.78 -8.52 -7.92
CA GLU A 46 -12.02 -8.04 -9.29
C GLU A 46 -11.60 -9.10 -10.33
N PHE A 47 -10.40 -9.70 -10.20
CA PHE A 47 -9.92 -10.75 -11.10
C PHE A 47 -10.76 -12.04 -11.04
N SER A 48 -11.38 -12.32 -9.89
CA SER A 48 -12.26 -13.49 -9.74
C SER A 48 -13.65 -13.24 -10.31
N GLU A 49 -14.15 -12.00 -10.26
CA GLU A 49 -15.44 -11.58 -10.80
C GLU A 49 -15.38 -11.43 -12.33
N GLU A 50 -14.27 -10.92 -12.88
CA GLU A 50 -14.03 -10.86 -14.34
C GLU A 50 -14.03 -12.26 -14.99
N LYS A 51 -13.56 -13.29 -14.29
CA LYS A 51 -13.59 -14.68 -14.79
C LYS A 51 -14.99 -15.31 -14.86
N GLN A 52 -16.02 -14.69 -14.26
CA GLN A 52 -17.38 -15.21 -14.32
C GLN A 52 -18.20 -14.66 -15.50
N LEU A 53 -17.69 -13.65 -16.22
CA LEU A 53 -18.42 -13.01 -17.32
C LEU A 53 -17.99 -13.49 -18.72
N ASP A 54 -16.96 -14.36 -18.80
CA ASP A 54 -16.44 -14.95 -20.05
C ASP A 54 -16.70 -16.46 -20.13
N SER A 55 -17.78 -16.97 -19.49
CA SER A 55 -18.22 -18.37 -19.62
C SER A 55 -19.72 -18.48 -19.86
#